data_AF-A0A7A6M9S7-F1
#
_entry.id   AF-A0A7A6M9S7-F1
#
_cell.length_a   1.000
_cell.length_b   1.000
_cell.length_c   1.000
_cell.angle_alpha   90.00
_cell.angle_beta   90.00
_cell.angle_gamma   90.00
#
_symmetry.space_group_name_H-M   'P 1'
#
loop_
_entity.id
_entity.type
_entity.pdbx_description
1 polymer ?
#
loop_
_entity_poly.entity_id
_entity_poly.type
_entity_poly.pdbx_seq_one_letter_code
_entity_poly.pdbx_strand_id
1 'polypeptide(L)'
;MVDDGGILAVSAGGKATDVTMTSGGALIADSGATVEGTNASGKFSIDGISGQASGLLLENGGSFTVNAGGQAGNTTVGHRGTLTLAAGGNLSGRTQLSKGASMVLNGDVVSTGDIVNAGEIRFDNQTTPDAALSRAVAKGDSPVTFHKLTTSNLTGQGGTINMRVRLDGSNTSDQLVINGGQATGKTWLAFTNVGNSNLGVATSGQGIRVVDAQNGATTEEG
;
A
#
# COMPACT_ATOMS: atom_id res chain seq x y z
N MET A 1 0.00 17.13 22.65
CA MET A 1 -1.21 16.30 22.65
C MET A 1 -2.01 16.64 21.41
N VAL A 2 -2.60 15.63 20.76
CA VAL A 2 -3.42 15.78 19.55
C VAL A 2 -4.72 15.05 19.82
N ASP A 3 -5.80 15.82 19.96
CA ASP A 3 -7.11 15.32 20.34
C ASP A 3 -8.07 15.20 19.15
N ASP A 4 -9.33 14.90 19.42
CA ASP A 4 -10.37 14.73 18.41
C ASP A 4 -10.44 15.92 17.44
N GLY A 5 -10.36 15.62 16.14
CA GLY A 5 -10.28 16.60 15.05
C GLY A 5 -8.91 17.29 14.90
N GLY A 6 -7.98 17.04 15.81
CA GLY A 6 -6.60 17.55 15.75
C GLY A 6 -5.76 16.82 14.70
N ILE A 7 -4.89 17.57 14.03
CA ILE A 7 -3.96 17.03 13.04
C ILE A 7 -2.53 17.39 13.45
N LEU A 8 -1.68 16.37 13.56
CA LEU A 8 -0.23 16.55 13.61
C LEU A 8 0.36 16.31 12.22
N ALA A 9 0.78 17.39 11.56
CA ALA A 9 1.50 17.32 10.31
C ALA A 9 3.00 17.54 10.56
N VAL A 10 3.84 16.57 10.20
CA VAL A 10 5.31 16.65 10.31
C VAL A 10 5.91 16.34 8.96
N SER A 11 6.49 17.36 8.32
CA SER A 11 7.17 17.22 7.04
C SER A 11 8.56 16.59 7.21
N ALA A 12 9.14 16.08 6.11
CA ALA A 12 10.52 15.65 6.07
C ALA A 12 11.50 16.65 6.72
N GLY A 13 12.39 16.16 7.58
CA GLY A 13 13.32 16.98 8.39
C GLY A 13 12.67 17.66 9.61
N GLY A 14 11.34 17.66 9.71
CA GLY A 14 10.61 18.12 10.89
C GLY A 14 10.76 17.16 12.07
N LYS A 15 10.69 17.70 13.28
CA LYS A 15 10.83 16.93 14.53
C LYS A 15 9.68 17.22 15.50
N ALA A 16 9.04 16.16 16.02
CA ALA A 16 8.06 16.24 17.08
C ALA A 16 8.30 15.10 18.09
N THR A 17 8.60 15.43 19.35
CA THR A 17 8.82 14.43 20.42
C THR A 17 7.77 14.57 21.50
N ASP A 18 7.64 13.55 22.35
CA ASP A 18 6.68 13.50 23.45
C ASP A 18 5.23 13.72 22.99
N VAL A 19 4.93 13.21 21.78
CA VAL A 19 3.59 13.31 21.19
C VAL A 19 2.67 12.32 21.90
N THR A 20 1.49 12.80 22.29
CA THR A 20 0.37 11.92 22.69
C THR A 20 -0.76 12.12 21.70
N MET A 21 -1.05 11.08 20.92
CA MET A 21 -2.20 10.98 20.03
C MET A 21 -3.35 10.34 20.80
N THR A 22 -4.45 11.07 20.98
CA THR A 22 -5.67 10.50 21.57
C THR A 22 -6.68 10.16 20.48
N SER A 23 -7.78 9.49 20.85
CA SER A 23 -8.80 9.07 19.89
C SER A 23 -9.35 10.27 19.12
N GLY A 24 -9.46 10.13 17.80
CA GLY A 24 -9.92 11.20 16.91
C GLY A 24 -8.80 12.07 16.33
N GLY A 25 -7.58 11.99 16.87
CA GLY A 25 -6.41 12.67 16.30
C GLY A 25 -5.91 12.00 15.02
N ALA A 26 -5.28 12.79 14.13
CA ALA A 26 -4.70 12.31 12.89
C ALA A 26 -3.21 12.66 12.76
N LEU A 27 -2.41 11.70 12.30
CA LEU A 27 -0.99 11.89 11.96
C LEU A 27 -0.85 12.03 10.44
N ILE A 28 -0.19 13.10 9.98
CA ILE A 28 0.24 13.27 8.58
C ILE A 28 1.76 13.43 8.56
N ALA A 29 2.47 12.42 8.06
CA ALA A 29 3.93 12.44 8.00
C ALA A 29 4.48 11.58 6.87
N ASP A 30 5.78 11.62 6.68
CA ASP A 30 6.51 10.71 5.80
C ASP A 30 7.74 10.16 6.53
N SER A 31 8.38 9.13 5.96
CA SER A 31 9.52 8.47 6.59
C SER A 31 10.79 9.32 6.69
N GLY A 32 10.80 10.56 6.19
CA GLY A 32 11.85 11.55 6.42
C GLY A 32 11.61 12.46 7.64
N ALA A 33 10.48 12.33 8.34
CA ALA A 33 10.18 13.07 9.56
C ALA A 33 10.73 12.36 10.81
N THR A 34 11.00 13.09 11.89
CA THR A 34 11.35 12.50 13.19
C THR A 34 10.20 12.68 14.18
N VAL A 35 9.54 11.59 14.57
CA VAL A 35 8.41 11.63 15.51
C VAL A 35 8.59 10.57 16.60
N GLU A 36 8.38 10.94 17.86
CA GLU A 36 8.31 10.00 18.97
C GLU A 36 7.07 10.29 19.82
N GLY A 37 6.32 9.24 20.15
CA GLY A 37 5.11 9.42 20.94
C GLY A 37 4.37 8.14 21.29
N THR A 38 3.14 8.33 21.75
CA THR A 38 2.17 7.28 22.04
C THR A 38 0.86 7.52 21.31
N ASN A 39 0.20 6.44 20.93
CA ASN A 39 -1.16 6.39 20.40
C ASN A 39 -1.95 5.28 21.11
N ALA A 40 -3.19 5.01 20.68
CA ALA A 40 -4.02 3.98 21.28
C ALA A 40 -3.45 2.55 21.20
N SER A 41 -2.54 2.30 20.24
CA SER A 41 -1.82 1.02 20.06
C SER A 41 -0.50 0.95 20.84
N GLY A 42 -0.13 2.00 21.58
CA GLY A 42 1.09 2.07 22.38
C GLY A 42 2.12 3.05 21.84
N LYS A 43 3.41 2.75 22.03
CA LYS A 43 4.51 3.60 21.54
C LYS A 43 4.59 3.53 20.01
N PHE A 44 4.79 4.68 19.38
CA PHE A 44 5.14 4.78 17.96
C PHE A 44 6.35 5.68 17.76
N SER A 45 7.05 5.46 16.66
CA SER A 45 8.22 6.26 16.29
C SER A 45 8.39 6.35 14.78
N ILE A 46 9.00 7.45 14.34
CA ILE A 46 9.49 7.67 12.98
C ILE A 46 10.90 8.23 13.14
N ASP A 47 11.90 7.51 12.63
CA ASP A 47 13.27 8.00 12.53
C ASP A 47 13.51 8.49 11.10
N GLY A 48 13.43 9.81 10.92
CA GLY A 48 13.63 10.48 9.65
C GLY A 48 15.05 10.36 9.07
N ILE A 49 16.03 9.95 9.87
CA ILE A 49 17.41 9.74 9.41
C ILE A 49 17.52 8.36 8.76
N SER A 50 17.02 7.32 9.42
CA SER A 50 17.09 5.95 8.91
C SER A 50 15.93 5.56 8.00
N GLY A 51 14.85 6.36 7.95
CA GLY A 51 13.63 6.03 7.23
C GLY A 51 12.75 4.98 7.92
N GLN A 52 12.99 4.68 9.20
CA GLN A 52 12.33 3.60 9.92
C GLN A 52 11.15 4.14 10.73
N ALA A 53 9.94 3.67 10.45
CA ALA A 53 8.75 3.94 11.24
C ALA A 53 8.23 2.67 11.90
N SER A 54 7.64 2.78 13.09
CA SER A 54 7.08 1.63 13.81
C SER A 54 5.88 2.04 14.67
N GLY A 55 4.89 1.15 14.79
CA GLY A 55 3.74 1.32 15.69
C GLY A 55 2.75 2.39 15.22
N LEU A 56 2.72 2.69 13.92
CA LEU A 56 1.86 3.74 13.38
C LEU A 56 0.38 3.37 13.52
N LEU A 57 -0.44 4.34 13.92
CA LEU A 57 -1.89 4.28 13.88
C LEU A 57 -2.39 5.40 12.97
N LEU A 58 -2.91 5.03 11.80
CA LEU A 58 -3.35 5.94 10.76
C LEU A 58 -4.87 5.85 10.64
N GLU A 59 -5.58 6.83 11.20
CA GLU A 59 -7.04 6.88 11.22
C GLU A 59 -7.51 8.34 11.11
N ASN A 60 -8.81 8.56 10.90
CA ASN A 60 -9.41 9.91 10.89
C ASN A 60 -8.83 10.86 9.82
N GLY A 61 -8.32 10.31 8.71
CA GLY A 61 -7.60 11.09 7.69
C GLY A 61 -6.09 11.11 7.87
N GLY A 62 -5.56 10.42 8.90
CA GLY A 62 -4.14 10.21 9.07
C GLY A 62 -3.52 9.50 7.85
N SER A 63 -2.37 10.00 7.43
CA SER A 63 -1.68 9.56 6.23
C SER A 63 -0.18 9.43 6.49
N PHE A 64 0.42 8.33 6.06
CA PHE A 64 1.86 8.15 6.13
C PHE A 64 2.43 7.70 4.79
N THR A 65 3.52 8.33 4.36
CA THR A 65 4.27 7.92 3.17
C THR A 65 5.58 7.24 3.56
N VAL A 66 5.74 5.98 3.13
CA VAL A 66 7.03 5.27 3.18
C VAL A 66 7.81 5.65 1.93
N ASN A 67 8.85 6.48 2.09
CA ASN A 67 9.70 6.89 0.97
C ASN A 67 10.58 5.72 0.49
N ALA A 68 11.20 5.88 -0.67
CA ALA A 68 12.13 4.89 -1.22
C ALA A 68 13.25 4.57 -0.21
N GLY A 69 13.49 3.28 0.06
CA GLY A 69 14.46 2.82 1.06
C GLY A 69 13.96 2.87 2.51
N GLY A 70 12.83 3.50 2.80
CA GLY A 70 12.21 3.48 4.11
C GLY A 70 11.50 2.16 4.44
N GLN A 71 11.15 1.98 5.71
CA GLN A 71 10.36 0.85 6.19
C GLN A 71 9.33 1.31 7.22
N ALA A 72 8.11 0.81 7.11
CA ALA A 72 7.10 0.93 8.16
C ALA A 72 6.78 -0.45 8.77
N GLY A 73 7.04 -0.58 10.07
CA GLY A 73 6.77 -1.78 10.86
C GLY A 73 5.53 -1.65 11.73
N ASN A 74 4.78 -2.74 11.92
CA ASN A 74 3.67 -2.79 12.88
C ASN A 74 2.65 -1.63 12.72
N THR A 75 2.17 -1.45 11.50
CA THR A 75 1.27 -0.34 11.12
C THR A 75 -0.18 -0.77 11.17
N THR A 76 -1.03 0.00 11.83
CA THR A 76 -2.49 -0.12 11.76
C THR A 76 -3.04 1.04 10.96
N VAL A 77 -3.78 0.74 9.90
CA VAL A 77 -4.52 1.72 9.10
C VAL A 77 -6.01 1.50 9.38
N GLY A 78 -6.59 2.46 10.08
CA GLY A 78 -7.99 2.52 10.44
C GLY A 78 -8.85 3.16 9.36
N HIS A 79 -10.12 3.40 9.70
CA HIS A 79 -11.08 4.04 8.80
C HIS A 79 -10.58 5.42 8.34
N ARG A 80 -10.63 5.70 7.03
CA ARG A 80 -10.11 6.92 6.40
C ARG A 80 -8.61 7.14 6.57
N GLY A 81 -7.87 6.15 7.06
CA GLY A 81 -6.42 6.16 7.10
C GLY A 81 -5.82 5.77 5.75
N THR A 82 -4.65 6.34 5.44
CA THR A 82 -3.91 6.05 4.21
C THR A 82 -2.45 5.72 4.50
N LEU A 83 -1.98 4.58 3.98
CA LEU A 83 -0.58 4.22 3.96
C LEU A 83 -0.09 4.20 2.50
N THR A 84 0.81 5.11 2.14
CA THR A 84 1.36 5.22 0.77
C THR A 84 2.78 4.72 0.73
N LEU A 85 3.10 3.86 -0.22
CA LEU A 85 4.42 3.28 -0.38
C LEU A 85 4.99 3.74 -1.72
N ALA A 86 6.09 4.50 -1.66
CA ALA A 86 6.87 4.83 -2.85
C ALA A 86 7.55 3.56 -3.41
N ALA A 87 8.03 3.65 -4.65
CA ALA A 87 8.86 2.60 -5.23
C ALA A 87 10.08 2.30 -4.34
N GLY A 88 10.23 1.04 -3.92
CA GLY A 88 11.29 0.62 -3.00
C GLY A 88 11.02 0.93 -1.52
N GLY A 89 9.80 1.36 -1.15
CA GLY A 89 9.33 1.40 0.23
C GLY A 89 8.98 -0.01 0.74
N ASN A 90 9.23 -0.26 2.03
CA ASN A 90 9.12 -1.60 2.62
C ASN A 90 8.15 -1.64 3.79
N LEU A 91 7.60 -2.83 4.04
CA LEU A 91 6.82 -3.14 5.25
C LEU A 91 7.48 -4.25 6.04
N SER A 92 7.29 -4.21 7.36
CA SER A 92 7.74 -5.28 8.27
C SER A 92 6.72 -5.50 9.40
N GLY A 93 6.83 -6.64 10.09
CA GLY A 93 5.87 -7.01 11.13
C GLY A 93 4.45 -7.11 10.59
N ARG A 94 3.44 -6.68 11.37
CA ARG A 94 2.04 -6.72 10.95
C ARG A 94 1.58 -5.38 10.37
N THR A 95 1.09 -5.37 9.14
CA THR A 95 0.33 -4.26 8.56
C THR A 95 -1.15 -4.64 8.52
N GLN A 96 -2.00 -3.91 9.25
CA GLN A 96 -3.44 -4.18 9.33
C GLN A 96 -4.26 -3.07 8.69
N LEU A 97 -5.08 -3.42 7.70
CA LEU A 97 -6.01 -2.52 7.01
C LEU A 97 -7.43 -2.81 7.47
N SER A 98 -8.07 -1.84 8.11
CA SER A 98 -9.48 -1.89 8.48
C SER A 98 -10.40 -1.54 7.31
N LYS A 99 -11.71 -1.79 7.45
CA LYS A 99 -12.69 -1.36 6.44
C LYS A 99 -12.66 0.15 6.22
N GLY A 100 -12.48 0.57 4.98
CA GLY A 100 -12.34 1.98 4.60
C GLY A 100 -10.93 2.55 4.83
N ALA A 101 -9.95 1.71 5.12
CA ALA A 101 -8.52 2.04 5.04
C ALA A 101 -8.00 1.85 3.61
N SER A 102 -6.97 2.60 3.25
CA SER A 102 -6.29 2.49 1.95
C SER A 102 -4.80 2.26 2.11
N MET A 103 -4.26 1.30 1.36
CA MET A 103 -2.83 1.14 1.11
C MET A 103 -2.54 1.39 -0.38
N VAL A 104 -1.72 2.39 -0.68
CA VAL A 104 -1.41 2.81 -2.04
C VAL A 104 0.02 2.41 -2.40
N LEU A 105 0.19 1.70 -3.51
CA LEU A 105 1.48 1.21 -3.99
C LEU A 105 1.89 2.02 -5.23
N ASN A 106 2.87 2.91 -5.08
CA ASN A 106 3.42 3.76 -6.14
C ASN A 106 4.65 3.14 -6.82
N GLY A 107 4.82 1.82 -6.67
CA GLY A 107 5.96 1.07 -7.18
C GLY A 107 5.97 -0.35 -6.67
N ASP A 108 7.06 -1.07 -6.94
CA ASP A 108 7.29 -2.38 -6.34
C ASP A 108 7.50 -2.24 -4.83
N VAL A 109 6.82 -3.11 -4.09
CA VAL A 109 6.79 -3.12 -2.62
C VAL A 109 7.10 -4.51 -2.11
N VAL A 110 7.87 -4.55 -1.02
CA VAL A 110 8.18 -5.77 -0.28
C VAL A 110 7.68 -5.64 1.16
N SER A 111 6.92 -6.65 1.61
CA SER A 111 6.54 -6.87 2.99
C SER A 111 7.15 -8.16 3.51
N THR A 112 8.00 -8.09 4.51
CA THR A 112 8.60 -9.28 5.16
C THR A 112 7.77 -9.84 6.30
N GLY A 113 6.53 -9.35 6.48
CA GLY A 113 5.63 -9.80 7.52
C GLY A 113 4.20 -10.04 7.02
N ASP A 114 3.23 -9.79 7.91
CA ASP A 114 1.83 -10.10 7.68
C ASP A 114 1.09 -8.88 7.14
N ILE A 115 0.40 -9.03 6.03
CA ILE A 115 -0.62 -8.08 5.58
C ILE A 115 -1.99 -8.66 5.95
N VAL A 116 -2.77 -7.93 6.75
CA VAL A 116 -4.16 -8.28 7.07
C VAL A 116 -5.07 -7.27 6.38
N ASN A 117 -5.89 -7.73 5.43
CA ASN A 117 -6.63 -6.84 4.54
C ASN A 117 -8.16 -6.95 4.70
N ALA A 118 -8.77 -6.00 5.41
CA ALA A 118 -10.22 -5.73 5.37
C ALA A 118 -10.56 -4.43 4.59
N GLY A 119 -9.54 -3.72 4.09
CA GLY A 119 -9.65 -2.44 3.41
C GLY A 119 -9.38 -2.55 1.91
N GLU A 120 -8.70 -1.54 1.37
CA GLU A 120 -8.28 -1.48 -0.01
C GLU A 120 -6.75 -1.46 -0.12
N ILE A 121 -6.21 -2.30 -1.01
CA ILE A 121 -4.85 -2.19 -1.53
C ILE A 121 -4.96 -1.79 -3.00
N ARG A 122 -4.26 -0.74 -3.43
CA ARG A 122 -4.36 -0.25 -4.81
C ARG A 122 -2.98 0.06 -5.38
N PHE A 123 -2.71 -0.47 -6.56
CA PHE A 123 -1.58 -0.05 -7.37
C PHE A 123 -1.90 1.26 -8.07
N ASP A 124 -1.11 2.30 -7.80
CA ASP A 124 -1.33 3.60 -8.42
C ASP A 124 -0.60 3.73 -9.75
N ASN A 125 -1.16 4.58 -10.61
CA ASN A 125 -0.48 5.04 -11.79
C ASN A 125 0.48 6.14 -11.38
N GLN A 126 1.79 5.87 -11.39
CA GLN A 126 2.77 6.94 -11.52
C GLN A 126 2.57 7.60 -12.89
N THR A 127 1.51 8.42 -13.04
CA THR A 127 1.54 9.48 -14.03
C THR A 127 2.69 10.38 -13.59
N THR A 128 3.72 10.50 -14.41
CA THR A 128 4.67 11.60 -14.26
C THR A 128 3.87 12.90 -14.03
N PRO A 129 4.36 13.87 -13.24
CA PRO A 129 3.61 15.10 -12.93
C PRO A 129 3.02 15.81 -14.17
N ASP A 130 3.62 15.61 -15.35
CA ASP A 130 3.15 16.11 -16.65
C ASP A 130 1.81 15.52 -17.13
N ALA A 131 1.45 14.31 -16.70
CA ALA A 131 0.20 13.66 -17.09
C ALA A 131 -1.01 14.07 -16.20
N ALA A 132 -0.77 14.71 -15.04
CA ALA A 132 -1.85 15.24 -14.19
C ALA A 132 -2.55 16.46 -14.81
N LEU A 133 -1.90 17.16 -15.74
CA LEU A 133 -2.48 18.31 -16.46
C LEU A 133 -3.11 17.91 -17.80
N SER A 134 -2.81 16.72 -18.32
CA SER A 134 -3.37 16.25 -19.57
C SER A 134 -4.66 15.48 -19.32
N ARG A 135 -5.76 16.21 -19.10
CA ARG A 135 -7.14 15.70 -19.30
C ARG A 135 -7.46 15.44 -20.78
N ALA A 136 -6.45 15.33 -21.64
CA ALA A 136 -6.63 14.71 -22.94
C ALA A 136 -6.90 13.23 -22.67
N VAL A 137 -8.02 12.73 -23.20
CA VAL A 137 -8.33 11.30 -23.29
C VAL A 137 -7.03 10.53 -23.43
N ALA A 138 -6.68 9.70 -22.43
CA ALA A 138 -5.53 8.83 -22.55
C ALA A 138 -5.73 8.04 -23.84
N LYS A 139 -5.03 8.43 -24.92
CA LYS A 139 -4.87 7.57 -26.08
C LYS A 139 -4.30 6.28 -25.51
N GLY A 140 -4.81 5.14 -25.96
CA GLY A 140 -4.56 3.81 -25.39
C GLY A 140 -3.11 3.31 -25.39
N ASP A 141 -2.13 4.21 -25.52
CA ASP A 141 -0.68 3.99 -25.54
C ASP A 141 0.07 4.73 -24.41
N SER A 142 -0.61 5.43 -23.49
CA SER A 142 0.09 6.00 -22.32
C SER A 142 0.85 4.89 -21.58
N PRO A 143 2.16 5.02 -21.33
CA PRO A 143 2.93 4.00 -20.64
C PRO A 143 2.35 3.76 -19.25
N VAL A 144 1.85 2.54 -19.01
CA VAL A 144 1.46 2.08 -17.69
C VAL A 144 2.59 1.21 -17.19
N THR A 145 3.18 1.60 -16.07
CA THR A 145 4.10 0.75 -15.34
C THR A 145 3.30 -0.11 -14.38
N PHE A 146 3.46 -1.42 -14.51
CA PHE A 146 2.89 -2.39 -13.59
C PHE A 146 3.84 -2.67 -12.44
N HIS A 147 3.28 -3.02 -11.29
CA HIS A 147 4.02 -3.15 -10.05
C HIS A 147 3.71 -4.46 -9.33
N LYS A 148 4.59 -4.82 -8.39
CA LYS A 148 4.44 -6.02 -7.57
C LYS A 148 4.30 -5.66 -6.10
N LEU A 149 3.31 -6.28 -5.45
CA LEU A 149 3.27 -6.43 -4.01
C LEU A 149 3.83 -7.80 -3.67
N THR A 150 5.06 -7.86 -3.17
CA THR A 150 5.65 -9.10 -2.65
C THR A 150 5.46 -9.13 -1.14
N THR A 151 4.82 -10.18 -0.61
CA THR A 151 4.61 -10.34 0.84
C THR A 151 4.87 -11.76 1.30
N SER A 152 5.34 -11.93 2.53
CA SER A 152 5.43 -13.25 3.14
C SER A 152 4.05 -13.84 3.40
N ASN A 153 3.16 -13.09 4.08
CA ASN A 153 1.83 -13.56 4.42
C ASN A 153 0.75 -12.55 4.06
N LEU A 154 -0.38 -13.05 3.52
CA LEU A 154 -1.58 -12.26 3.30
C LEU A 154 -2.78 -12.95 3.96
N THR A 155 -3.42 -12.27 4.92
CA THR A 155 -4.69 -12.70 5.50
C THR A 155 -5.81 -11.79 5.01
N GLY A 156 -6.66 -12.31 4.14
CA GLY A 156 -7.84 -11.62 3.66
C GLY A 156 -8.98 -11.62 4.68
N GLN A 157 -9.54 -10.45 4.95
CA GLN A 157 -10.72 -10.25 5.81
C GLN A 157 -11.87 -9.58 5.03
N GLY A 158 -12.01 -9.94 3.74
CA GLY A 158 -13.00 -9.38 2.83
C GLY A 158 -12.58 -8.08 2.15
N GLY A 159 -11.33 -7.64 2.31
CA GLY A 159 -10.77 -6.49 1.61
C GLY A 159 -10.50 -6.75 0.13
N THR A 160 -10.18 -5.69 -0.60
CA THR A 160 -9.93 -5.70 -2.05
C THR A 160 -8.48 -5.37 -2.38
N ILE A 161 -7.93 -6.02 -3.40
CA ILE A 161 -6.71 -5.59 -4.10
C ILE A 161 -7.10 -5.15 -5.50
N ASN A 162 -6.97 -3.87 -5.78
CA ASN A 162 -7.24 -3.25 -7.08
C ASN A 162 -5.97 -3.31 -7.94
N MET A 163 -6.04 -4.10 -9.01
CA MET A 163 -4.95 -4.38 -9.93
C MET A 163 -5.28 -3.90 -11.33
N ARG A 164 -4.25 -3.55 -12.09
CA ARG A 164 -4.38 -3.22 -13.51
C ARG A 164 -3.86 -4.38 -14.34
N VAL A 165 -4.48 -4.59 -15.49
CA VAL A 165 -4.08 -5.58 -16.49
C VAL A 165 -4.08 -4.94 -17.88
N ARG A 166 -3.26 -5.44 -18.79
CA ARG A 166 -3.34 -5.12 -20.22
C ARG A 166 -3.81 -6.33 -21.01
N LEU A 167 -4.91 -6.14 -21.73
CA LEU A 167 -5.53 -7.16 -22.59
C LEU A 167 -5.12 -6.97 -24.07
N ASP A 168 -3.84 -6.72 -24.34
CA ASP A 168 -3.28 -6.44 -25.67
C ASP A 168 -2.33 -7.56 -26.17
N GLY A 169 -2.30 -8.70 -25.47
CA GLY A 169 -1.40 -9.81 -25.75
C GLY A 169 -0.01 -9.70 -25.08
N SER A 170 0.31 -8.58 -24.42
CA SER A 170 1.55 -8.44 -23.63
C SER A 170 1.55 -9.25 -22.34
N ASN A 171 0.38 -9.67 -21.86
CA ASN A 171 0.17 -10.33 -20.57
C ASN A 171 0.74 -9.55 -19.35
N THR A 172 0.87 -8.22 -19.49
CA THR A 172 1.38 -7.36 -18.41
C THR A 172 0.28 -7.01 -17.41
N SER A 173 0.62 -7.01 -16.12
CA SER A 173 -0.32 -6.74 -15.03
C SER A 173 0.40 -6.42 -13.73
N ASP A 174 -0.32 -5.76 -12.82
CA ASP A 174 0.09 -5.67 -11.43
C ASP A 174 -0.01 -7.07 -10.79
N GLN A 175 0.89 -7.37 -9.85
CA GLN A 175 1.01 -8.71 -9.28
C GLN A 175 1.02 -8.70 -7.76
N LEU A 176 0.29 -9.64 -7.18
CA LEU A 176 0.50 -10.09 -5.81
C LEU A 176 1.46 -11.29 -5.84
N VAL A 177 2.55 -11.24 -5.07
CA VAL A 177 3.49 -12.34 -4.91
C VAL A 177 3.50 -12.76 -3.44
N ILE A 178 3.18 -14.03 -3.17
CA ILE A 178 3.36 -14.64 -1.85
C ILE A 178 4.69 -15.38 -1.85
N ASN A 179 5.59 -15.00 -0.94
CA ASN A 179 6.97 -15.48 -0.96
C ASN A 179 7.33 -16.21 0.35
N GLY A 180 7.29 -17.54 0.31
CA GLY A 180 7.69 -18.44 1.40
C GLY A 180 6.73 -18.55 2.59
N GLY A 181 5.64 -17.79 2.61
CA GLY A 181 4.61 -17.84 3.64
C GLY A 181 3.24 -18.26 3.10
N GLN A 182 2.16 -17.75 3.69
CA GLN A 182 0.80 -18.22 3.44
C GLN A 182 -0.15 -17.11 2.97
N ALA A 183 -1.03 -17.44 2.04
CA ALA A 183 -2.25 -16.67 1.79
C ALA A 183 -3.47 -17.38 2.38
N THR A 184 -4.22 -16.69 3.24
CA THR A 184 -5.38 -17.23 3.94
C THR A 184 -6.57 -16.25 3.93
N GLY A 185 -7.76 -16.74 4.25
CA GLY A 185 -8.97 -15.92 4.33
C GLY A 185 -9.48 -15.43 2.97
N LYS A 186 -10.33 -14.40 2.98
CA LYS A 186 -11.02 -13.92 1.78
C LYS A 186 -10.48 -12.57 1.32
N THR A 187 -10.00 -12.51 0.09
CA THR A 187 -9.56 -11.28 -0.58
C THR A 187 -10.24 -11.17 -1.94
N TRP A 188 -10.79 -10.00 -2.25
CA TRP A 188 -11.30 -9.70 -3.58
C TRP A 188 -10.18 -9.17 -4.47
N LEU A 189 -10.01 -9.74 -5.65
CA LEU A 189 -9.10 -9.21 -6.66
C LEU A 189 -9.93 -8.48 -7.71
N ALA A 190 -9.77 -7.17 -7.79
CA ALA A 190 -10.47 -6.32 -8.75
C ALA A 190 -9.52 -5.91 -9.87
N PHE A 191 -9.96 -6.04 -11.12
CA PHE A 191 -9.12 -5.82 -12.29
C PHE A 191 -9.63 -4.67 -13.15
N THR A 192 -8.74 -3.73 -13.46
CA THR A 192 -8.99 -2.67 -14.44
C THR A 192 -8.15 -2.94 -15.70
N ASN A 193 -8.80 -3.09 -16.86
CA ASN A 193 -8.07 -3.11 -18.12
C ASN A 193 -7.61 -1.69 -18.48
N VAL A 194 -6.31 -1.51 -18.69
CA VAL A 194 -5.69 -0.21 -19.00
C VAL A 194 -5.10 -0.14 -20.43
N GLY A 195 -5.42 -1.10 -21.30
CA GLY A 195 -5.04 -1.11 -22.72
C GLY A 195 -6.17 -0.72 -23.68
N ASN A 196 -5.83 -0.43 -24.94
CA ASN A 196 -6.79 -0.13 -26.01
C ASN A 196 -7.65 -1.36 -26.38
N SER A 197 -8.81 -1.50 -25.74
CA SER A 197 -9.74 -2.61 -25.94
C SER A 197 -10.65 -2.40 -27.14
N ASN A 198 -10.09 -2.36 -28.36
CA ASN A 198 -10.93 -2.37 -29.55
C ASN A 198 -11.47 -3.75 -29.92
N LEU A 199 -10.98 -4.82 -29.31
CA LEU A 199 -11.55 -6.16 -29.35
C LEU A 199 -11.18 -6.85 -28.03
N GLY A 200 -12.02 -7.73 -27.49
CA GLY A 200 -11.55 -8.68 -26.48
C GLY A 200 -10.44 -9.53 -27.11
N VAL A 201 -9.23 -9.53 -26.57
CA VAL A 201 -8.07 -10.15 -27.21
C VAL A 201 -7.51 -11.33 -26.40
N ALA A 202 -7.19 -12.36 -27.16
CA ALA A 202 -6.66 -13.65 -26.78
C ALA A 202 -5.45 -13.57 -25.84
N THR A 203 -5.49 -14.36 -24.76
CA THR A 203 -4.31 -14.69 -23.98
C THR A 203 -3.47 -15.71 -24.73
N SER A 204 -2.19 -15.42 -24.95
CA SER A 204 -1.25 -16.41 -25.49
C SER A 204 -0.88 -17.42 -24.40
N GLY A 205 -1.36 -18.66 -24.50
CA GLY A 205 -0.86 -19.89 -23.83
C GLY A 205 -0.76 -19.98 -22.29
N GLN A 206 -0.40 -18.90 -21.59
CA GLN A 206 -0.08 -18.81 -20.17
C GLN A 206 -1.01 -17.86 -19.40
N GLY A 207 -1.91 -17.15 -20.09
CA GLY A 207 -2.83 -16.20 -19.44
C GLY A 207 -2.13 -14.92 -18.93
N ILE A 208 -2.84 -14.16 -18.10
CA ILE A 208 -2.33 -12.96 -17.41
C ILE A 208 -2.02 -13.35 -15.97
N ARG A 209 -0.76 -13.29 -15.58
CA ARG A 209 -0.34 -13.65 -14.21
C ARG A 209 -0.51 -12.45 -13.29
N VAL A 210 -1.48 -12.55 -12.39
CA VAL A 210 -1.80 -11.52 -11.37
C VAL A 210 -1.50 -11.97 -9.94
N VAL A 211 -1.36 -13.28 -9.71
CA VAL A 211 -0.93 -13.87 -8.43
C VAL A 211 0.20 -14.85 -8.71
N ASP A 212 1.24 -14.82 -7.88
CA ASP A 212 2.39 -15.72 -7.96
C ASP A 212 2.73 -16.26 -6.56
N ALA A 213 2.93 -17.57 -6.44
CA ALA A 213 3.36 -18.22 -5.21
C ALA A 213 4.80 -18.72 -5.40
N GLN A 214 5.70 -18.31 -4.51
CA GLN A 214 7.13 -18.58 -4.62
C GLN A 214 7.69 -19.19 -3.33
N ASN A 215 8.83 -19.88 -3.45
CA ASN A 215 9.61 -20.39 -2.32
C ASN A 215 8.81 -21.23 -1.31
N GLY A 216 7.89 -22.06 -1.81
CA GLY A 216 7.07 -22.93 -0.96
C GLY A 216 5.83 -22.26 -0.36
N ALA A 217 5.43 -21.10 -0.89
CA ALA A 217 4.21 -20.44 -0.45
C ALA A 217 2.96 -21.33 -0.59
N THR A 218 2.10 -21.29 0.44
CA THR A 218 0.90 -22.13 0.56
C THR A 218 -0.38 -21.29 0.63
N THR A 219 -1.51 -21.95 0.40
CA THR A 219 -2.84 -21.39 0.61
C THR A 219 -3.64 -22.29 1.56
N GLU A 220 -4.39 -21.70 2.48
CA GLU A 220 -5.39 -22.42 3.28
C GLU A 220 -6.81 -21.98 2.85
N GLU A 221 -7.79 -22.88 2.89
CA GLU A 221 -9.19 -22.53 2.61
C GLU A 221 -9.74 -21.53 3.63
N GLY A 222 -10.63 -20.63 3.19
CA GLY A 222 -11.27 -19.59 4.02
C GLY A 222 -12.77 -19.46 3.82
#